data_AF-A0A835RS51-F1
#
_entry.id   AF-A0A835RS51-F1
#
_cell.length_a   1.000
_cell.length_b   1.000
_cell.length_c   1.000
_cell.angle_alpha   90.00
_cell.angle_beta   90.00
_cell.angle_gamma   90.00
#
_symmetry.space_group_name_H-M   'P 1'
#
loop_
_entity.id
_entity.type
_entity.pdbx_description
1 polymer ?
#
loop_
_entity_poly.entity_id
_entity_poly.type
_entity_poly.pdbx_seq_one_letter_code
_entity_poly.pdbx_strand_id
1 'polypeptide(L)'
;MERLLRNPCIQVLGNLKAKRLAILSFLVFSGDKPLHGRFVAKLLNDLFGIQARGGCACAGPYGHRLLGVEESLSLHIRSLIEKGYNGLKPGWTRVSFAYYLTKEEFAFILDAIEFIASYGHRFLSLYHLDWMTGDWTINRRALGHHLLRKESLVWLKDGHRKKKSHYWFGSYMKDAQRIARSLPEHPQPVCIPDGVDPNLVLFKI
;
A
#
# COMPACT_ATOMS: atom_id res chain seq x y z
N MET A 1 2.01 8.97 16.48
CA MET A 1 1.46 7.59 16.46
C MET A 1 0.01 7.56 16.92
N GLU A 2 -0.36 8.29 17.99
CA GLU A 2 -1.73 8.36 18.50
C GLU A 2 -2.79 8.60 17.43
N ARG A 3 -2.53 9.53 16.50
CA ARG A 3 -3.41 9.81 15.36
C ARG A 3 -3.77 8.54 14.56
N LEU A 4 -2.77 7.76 14.14
CA LEU A 4 -2.99 6.55 13.34
C LEU A 4 -3.61 5.41 14.17
N LEU A 5 -3.30 5.32 15.47
CA LEU A 5 -3.86 4.31 16.36
C LEU A 5 -5.37 4.47 16.58
N ARG A 6 -5.93 5.66 16.34
CA ARG A 6 -7.38 5.91 16.40
C ARG A 6 -8.12 5.45 15.15
N ASN A 7 -7.41 5.17 14.05
CA ASN A 7 -8.02 4.72 12.81
C ASN A 7 -8.20 3.19 12.84
N PRO A 8 -9.43 2.67 12.82
CA PRO A 8 -9.68 1.22 12.93
C PRO A 8 -9.17 0.43 11.72
N CYS A 9 -8.97 1.08 10.57
CA CYS A 9 -8.43 0.46 9.37
C CYS A 9 -6.89 0.41 9.37
N ILE A 10 -6.21 0.93 10.41
CA ILE A 10 -4.75 0.94 10.48
C ILE A 10 -4.28 0.15 11.69
N GLN A 11 -3.50 -0.90 11.44
CA GLN A 11 -2.81 -1.62 12.51
C GLN A 11 -1.33 -1.25 12.49
N VAL A 12 -0.88 -0.54 13.52
CA VAL A 12 0.56 -0.28 13.71
C VAL A 12 1.22 -1.52 14.30
N LEU A 13 2.31 -1.95 13.67
CA LEU A 13 3.00 -3.17 14.02
C LEU A 13 4.18 -2.91 14.98
N GLY A 14 4.54 -3.96 15.72
CA GLY A 14 5.65 -3.98 16.66
C GLY A 14 5.29 -3.44 18.05
N ASN A 15 6.30 -3.34 18.91
CA ASN A 15 6.10 -2.84 20.27
C ASN A 15 5.85 -1.31 20.25
N LEU A 16 4.71 -0.90 20.82
CA LEU A 16 4.30 0.52 20.89
C LEU A 16 4.83 1.25 22.13
N LYS A 17 5.33 0.51 23.14
CA LYS A 17 5.83 1.05 24.41
C LYS A 17 7.35 1.22 24.42
N ALA A 18 8.07 0.43 23.62
CA ALA A 18 9.53 0.49 23.55
C ALA A 18 10.01 1.76 22.82
N LYS A 19 11.16 2.31 23.25
CA LYS A 19 11.88 3.32 22.47
C LYS A 19 12.28 2.73 21.12
N ARG A 20 12.04 3.46 20.04
CA ARG A 20 12.25 2.96 18.68
C ARG A 20 12.67 4.08 17.72
N LEU A 21 13.35 3.69 16.65
CA LEU A 21 13.61 4.59 15.53
C LEU A 21 12.30 5.07 14.92
N ALA A 22 12.35 6.21 14.23
CA ALA A 22 11.20 6.80 13.55
C ALA A 22 10.83 6.04 12.25
N ILE A 23 10.70 4.72 12.35
CA ILE A 23 10.29 3.81 11.29
C ILE A 23 8.93 3.27 11.70
N LEU A 24 7.90 3.62 10.95
CA LEU A 24 6.54 3.16 11.18
C LEU A 24 6.27 1.96 10.29
N SER A 25 5.98 0.81 10.92
CA SER A 25 5.49 -0.40 10.25
C SER A 25 3.99 -0.52 10.49
N PHE A 26 3.19 -0.75 9.45
CA PHE A 26 1.73 -0.81 9.57
C PHE A 26 1.08 -1.67 8.48
N LEU A 27 -0.11 -2.16 8.80
CA LEU A 27 -1.07 -2.74 7.86
C LEU A 27 -2.22 -1.77 7.66
N VAL A 28 -2.81 -1.83 6.47
CA VAL A 28 -4.05 -1.12 6.13
C VAL A 28 -5.11 -2.15 5.85
N PHE A 29 -6.22 -2.14 6.58
CA PHE A 29 -7.34 -3.07 6.43
C PHE A 29 -8.42 -2.52 5.52
N SER A 30 -9.04 -3.44 4.76
CA SER A 30 -10.22 -3.19 3.96
C SER A 30 -11.22 -4.31 4.18
N GLY A 31 -12.06 -4.16 5.20
CA GLY A 31 -12.90 -5.24 5.71
C GLY A 31 -12.10 -6.18 6.60
N ASP A 32 -12.17 -7.48 6.32
CA ASP A 32 -11.53 -8.56 7.06
C ASP A 32 -10.05 -8.75 6.74
N LYS A 33 -9.63 -8.38 5.52
CA LYS A 33 -8.25 -8.57 5.04
C LYS A 33 -7.47 -7.26 4.89
N PRO A 34 -6.15 -7.27 5.13
CA PRO A 34 -5.29 -6.13 4.83
C PRO A 34 -5.09 -5.96 3.32
N LEU A 35 -4.86 -4.73 2.87
CA LEU A 35 -4.27 -4.44 1.57
C LEU A 35 -2.83 -4.96 1.54
N HIS A 36 -2.38 -5.41 0.37
CA HIS A 36 -1.02 -5.92 0.20
C HIS A 36 0.03 -4.84 0.51
N GLY A 37 1.06 -5.16 1.31
CA GLY A 37 2.04 -4.16 1.77
C GLY A 37 2.81 -3.46 0.64
N ARG A 38 3.11 -4.16 -0.47
CA ARG A 38 3.71 -3.55 -1.67
C ARG A 38 2.70 -2.67 -2.43
N PHE A 39 1.41 -2.99 -2.38
CA PHE A 39 0.37 -2.19 -3.02
C PHE A 39 0.20 -0.85 -2.30
N VAL A 40 0.09 -0.86 -0.97
CA VAL A 40 0.02 0.37 -0.17
C VAL A 40 1.26 1.24 -0.38
N ALA A 41 2.46 0.64 -0.43
CA ALA A 41 3.69 1.38 -0.75
C ALA A 41 3.66 1.98 -2.17
N LYS A 42 3.11 1.24 -3.14
CA LYS A 42 2.94 1.71 -4.52
C LYS A 42 1.97 2.88 -4.62
N LEU A 43 0.85 2.83 -3.90
CA LEU A 43 -0.11 3.94 -3.82
C LEU A 43 0.49 5.20 -3.17
N LEU A 44 1.26 5.05 -2.09
CA LEU A 44 1.96 6.17 -1.46
C LEU A 44 2.90 6.87 -2.45
N ASN A 45 3.62 6.09 -3.26
CA ASN A 45 4.49 6.63 -4.29
C ASN A 45 3.71 7.30 -5.42
N ASP A 46 2.73 6.62 -5.99
CA ASP A 46 2.06 7.05 -7.22
C ASP A 46 1.12 8.23 -7.01
N LEU A 47 0.47 8.32 -5.85
CA LEU A 47 -0.49 9.38 -5.55
C LEU A 47 0.14 10.59 -4.85
N PHE A 48 1.19 10.37 -4.06
CA PHE A 48 1.71 11.40 -3.16
C PHE A 48 3.23 11.61 -3.28
N GLY A 49 3.92 10.83 -4.11
CA GLY A 49 5.39 10.88 -4.21
C GLY A 49 6.12 10.42 -2.94
N ILE A 50 5.44 9.72 -2.02
CA ILE A 50 6.00 9.27 -0.75
C ILE A 50 6.67 7.92 -0.96
N GLN A 51 7.98 7.88 -0.75
CA GLN A 51 8.75 6.64 -0.85
C GLN A 51 8.57 5.78 0.40
N ALA A 52 7.83 4.69 0.25
CA ALA A 52 7.64 3.67 1.28
C ALA A 52 8.24 2.33 0.83
N ARG A 53 8.45 1.42 1.78
CA ARG A 53 8.87 0.04 1.51
C ARG A 53 7.77 -0.94 1.88
N GLY A 54 7.37 -1.78 0.93
CA GLY A 54 6.41 -2.87 1.18
C GLY A 54 7.06 -4.25 1.11
N GLY A 55 6.57 -5.20 1.90
CA GLY A 55 6.97 -6.61 1.86
C GLY A 55 7.40 -7.16 3.21
N CYS A 56 7.87 -8.41 3.23
CA CYS A 56 8.40 -9.04 4.45
C CYS A 56 9.79 -8.50 4.79
N ALA A 57 10.06 -8.29 6.08
CA ALA A 57 11.44 -8.08 6.54
C ALA A 57 12.25 -9.39 6.40
N CYS A 58 13.58 -9.31 6.28
CA CYS A 58 14.50 -10.45 6.21
C CYS A 58 14.54 -11.34 7.48
N ALA A 59 13.51 -11.26 8.31
CA ALA A 59 13.31 -12.00 9.55
C ALA A 59 11.96 -12.72 9.47
N GLY A 60 11.90 -13.78 8.64
CA GLY A 60 10.68 -14.56 8.38
C GLY A 60 9.90 -14.97 9.64
N PRO A 61 10.54 -15.61 10.63
CA PRO A 61 9.86 -16.03 11.87
C PRO A 61 9.27 -14.87 12.68
N TYR A 62 9.89 -13.68 12.63
CA TYR A 62 9.31 -12.49 13.26
C TYR A 62 8.11 -11.98 12.46
N GLY A 63 8.21 -11.96 11.13
CA GLY A 63 7.10 -11.60 10.25
C GLY A 63 5.88 -12.51 10.46
N HIS A 64 6.10 -13.82 10.59
CA HIS A 64 5.02 -14.79 10.81
C HIS A 64 4.28 -14.52 12.14
N ARG A 65 5.02 -14.37 13.25
CA ARG A 65 4.42 -14.02 14.54
C ARG A 65 3.67 -12.70 14.51
N LEU A 66 4.20 -11.71 13.79
CA LEU A 66 3.62 -10.38 13.71
C LEU A 66 2.33 -10.35 12.88
N LEU A 67 2.20 -11.24 11.91
CA LEU A 67 1.06 -11.35 10.99
C LEU A 67 0.11 -12.51 11.35
N GLY A 68 0.35 -13.22 12.46
CA GLY A 68 -0.48 -14.36 12.88
C GLY A 68 -0.38 -15.57 11.95
N VAL A 69 0.74 -15.74 11.24
CA VAL A 69 0.97 -16.88 10.36
C VAL A 69 1.49 -18.05 11.18
N GLU A 70 0.64 -19.07 11.36
CA GLU A 70 1.02 -20.32 12.03
C GLU A 70 1.94 -21.19 11.17
N GLU A 71 2.55 -22.20 11.78
CA GLU A 71 3.54 -23.06 11.12
C GLU A 71 2.97 -23.80 9.90
N SER A 72 1.77 -24.37 10.03
CA SER A 72 1.10 -25.04 8.92
C SER A 72 0.89 -24.10 7.73
N LEU A 73 0.34 -22.90 7.96
CA LEU A 73 0.14 -21.87 6.95
C LEU A 73 1.48 -21.40 6.33
N SER A 74 2.51 -21.23 7.16
CA SER A 74 3.86 -20.88 6.73
C SER A 74 4.42 -21.90 5.74
N LEU A 75 4.26 -23.20 5.98
CA LEU A 75 4.74 -24.26 5.10
C LEU A 75 4.02 -24.25 3.74
N HIS A 76 2.69 -24.02 3.74
CA HIS A 76 1.92 -23.89 2.49
C HIS A 76 2.36 -22.68 1.67
N ILE A 77 2.51 -21.51 2.31
CA ILE A 77 3.00 -20.29 1.67
C ILE A 77 4.40 -20.52 1.10
N ARG A 78 5.28 -21.19 1.86
CA ARG A 78 6.63 -21.53 1.41
C ARG A 78 6.61 -22.41 0.16
N SER A 79 5.79 -23.45 0.13
CA SER A 79 5.68 -24.34 -1.04
C SER A 79 5.24 -23.58 -2.30
N LEU A 80 4.32 -22.63 -2.18
CA LEU A 80 3.89 -21.79 -3.31
C LEU A 80 4.98 -20.81 -3.75
N ILE A 81 5.73 -20.24 -2.81
CA ILE A 81 6.91 -19.40 -3.12
C ILE A 81 7.97 -20.21 -3.88
N GLU A 82 8.22 -21.46 -3.49
CA GLU A 82 9.15 -22.37 -4.17
C GLU A 82 8.68 -22.71 -5.61
N LYS A 83 7.36 -22.70 -5.85
CA LYS A 83 6.77 -22.77 -7.21
C LYS A 83 6.82 -21.44 -7.98
N GLY A 84 7.35 -20.38 -7.37
CA GLY A 84 7.54 -19.08 -8.00
C GLY A 84 6.48 -18.03 -7.66
N TYR A 85 5.43 -18.35 -6.89
CA TYR A 85 4.36 -17.40 -6.53
C TYR A 85 4.79 -16.43 -5.40
N ASN A 86 5.77 -15.56 -5.68
CA ASN A 86 6.29 -14.62 -4.68
C ASN A 86 5.26 -13.55 -4.25
N GLY A 87 4.21 -13.31 -5.03
CA GLY A 87 3.15 -12.38 -4.67
C GLY A 87 2.33 -12.77 -3.45
N LEU A 88 2.42 -14.04 -3.02
CA LEU A 88 1.78 -14.53 -1.79
C LEU A 88 2.56 -14.22 -0.52
N LYS A 89 3.79 -13.69 -0.63
CA LYS A 89 4.63 -13.39 0.53
C LYS A 89 3.91 -12.37 1.43
N PRO A 90 3.56 -12.75 2.67
CA PRO A 90 2.90 -11.83 3.57
C PRO A 90 3.88 -10.72 3.97
N GLY A 91 3.37 -9.51 4.20
CA GLY A 91 4.22 -8.37 4.49
C GLY A 91 3.42 -7.13 4.87
N TRP A 92 4.14 -6.06 5.17
CA TRP A 92 3.55 -4.80 5.62
C TRP A 92 4.23 -3.62 4.95
N THR A 93 3.65 -2.44 5.13
CA THR A 93 4.23 -1.19 4.64
C THR A 93 5.05 -0.53 5.73
N ARG A 94 6.17 0.06 5.34
CA ARG A 94 7.07 0.81 6.22
C ARG A 94 7.38 2.18 5.64
N VAL A 95 7.27 3.19 6.49
CA VAL A 95 7.68 4.57 6.20
C VAL A 95 8.68 5.01 7.25
N SER A 96 9.79 5.61 6.82
CA SER A 96 10.82 6.16 7.68
C SER A 96 10.71 7.68 7.71
N PHE A 97 10.70 8.26 8.91
CA PHE A 97 10.71 9.69 9.09
C PHE A 97 12.14 10.15 9.34
N ALA A 98 12.68 10.93 8.40
CA ALA A 98 13.97 11.59 8.58
C ALA A 98 13.89 12.70 9.64
N TYR A 99 14.99 12.93 10.34
CA TYR A 99 15.06 13.94 11.41
C TYR A 99 14.83 15.38 10.91
N TYR A 100 15.03 15.62 9.61
CA TYR A 100 14.88 16.93 8.97
C TYR A 100 13.49 17.16 8.34
N LEU A 101 12.55 16.22 8.51
CA LEU A 101 11.17 16.42 8.05
C LEU A 101 10.54 17.60 8.77
N THR A 102 9.90 18.48 8.01
CA THR A 102 9.09 19.54 8.62
C THR A 102 7.80 18.96 9.21
N LYS A 103 7.13 19.72 10.07
CA LYS A 103 5.85 19.30 10.66
C LYS A 103 4.78 19.13 9.59
N GLU A 104 4.83 19.93 8.54
CA GLU A 104 3.92 19.91 7.39
C GLU A 104 4.14 18.67 6.54
N GLU A 105 5.40 18.33 6.23
CA GLU A 105 5.75 17.08 5.53
C GLU A 105 5.32 15.86 6.33
N PHE A 106 5.56 15.88 7.64
CA PHE A 106 5.13 14.81 8.55
C PHE A 106 3.60 14.66 8.55
N ALA A 107 2.86 15.76 8.68
CA ALA A 107 1.40 15.75 8.65
C ALA A 107 0.87 15.22 7.31
N PHE A 108 1.44 15.66 6.18
CA PHE A 108 1.07 15.18 4.85
C PHE A 108 1.25 13.67 4.69
N ILE A 109 2.35 13.11 5.20
CA ILE A 109 2.57 11.66 5.17
C ILE A 109 1.48 10.92 5.96
N LEU A 110 1.07 11.44 7.12
CA LEU A 110 -0.01 10.85 7.91
C LEU A 110 -1.36 10.96 7.17
N ASP A 111 -1.65 12.10 6.56
CA ASP A 111 -2.86 12.32 5.77
C ASP A 111 -2.93 11.34 4.58
N ALA A 112 -1.80 11.09 3.91
CA ALA A 112 -1.70 10.14 2.82
C ALA A 112 -1.95 8.69 3.27
N ILE A 113 -1.43 8.30 4.44
CA ILE A 113 -1.68 6.98 5.02
C ILE A 113 -3.17 6.81 5.36
N GLU A 114 -3.78 7.81 6.00
CA GLU A 114 -5.23 7.79 6.32
C GLU A 114 -6.12 7.79 5.08
N PHE A 115 -5.71 8.51 4.03
CA PHE A 115 -6.37 8.47 2.74
C PHE A 115 -6.38 7.05 2.18
N ILE A 116 -5.23 6.36 2.15
CA ILE A 116 -5.15 4.98 1.66
C ILE A 116 -5.95 4.04 2.57
N ALA A 117 -5.98 4.28 3.88
CA ALA A 117 -6.82 3.50 4.80
C ALA A 117 -8.32 3.64 4.50
N SER A 118 -8.74 4.80 4.01
CA SER A 118 -10.16 5.06 3.68
C SER A 118 -10.53 4.60 2.27
N TYR A 119 -9.66 4.83 1.29
CA TYR A 119 -9.98 4.69 -0.14
C TYR A 119 -9.09 3.71 -0.90
N GLY A 120 -8.03 3.18 -0.30
CA GLY A 120 -7.00 2.40 -0.99
C GLY A 120 -7.55 1.17 -1.71
N HIS A 121 -8.58 0.52 -1.16
CA HIS A 121 -9.23 -0.62 -1.80
C HIS A 121 -9.82 -0.27 -3.18
N ARG A 122 -10.37 0.94 -3.35
CA ARG A 122 -10.97 1.37 -4.63
C ARG A 122 -9.96 1.39 -5.78
N PHE A 123 -8.67 1.58 -5.46
CA PHE A 123 -7.60 1.61 -6.45
C PHE A 123 -7.21 0.21 -6.95
N LEU A 124 -7.67 -0.89 -6.34
CA LEU A 124 -7.34 -2.24 -6.79
C LEU A 124 -7.69 -2.46 -8.27
N SER A 125 -8.79 -1.88 -8.76
CA SER A 125 -9.21 -1.98 -10.17
C SER A 125 -8.25 -1.32 -11.17
N LEU A 126 -7.40 -0.39 -10.70
CA LEU A 126 -6.42 0.31 -11.53
C LEU A 126 -5.07 -0.39 -11.59
N TYR A 127 -4.83 -1.39 -10.74
CA TYR A 127 -3.55 -2.04 -10.63
C TYR A 127 -3.63 -3.54 -10.90
N HIS A 128 -2.51 -4.10 -11.33
CA HIS A 128 -2.33 -5.52 -11.56
C HIS A 128 -1.25 -6.04 -10.64
N LEU A 129 -1.57 -7.09 -9.89
CA LEU A 129 -0.61 -7.88 -9.13
C LEU A 129 0.02 -8.91 -10.07
N ASP A 130 1.33 -8.85 -10.24
CA ASP A 130 2.10 -9.97 -10.76
C ASP A 130 2.30 -11.01 -9.65
N TRP A 131 1.61 -12.14 -9.76
CA TRP A 131 1.67 -13.22 -8.77
C TRP A 131 3.05 -13.87 -8.65
N MET A 132 3.89 -13.79 -9.69
CA MET A 132 5.21 -14.41 -9.71
C MET A 132 6.27 -13.54 -9.03
N THR A 133 6.20 -12.22 -9.22
CA THR A 133 7.17 -11.27 -8.63
C THR A 133 6.66 -10.62 -7.34
N GLY A 134 5.33 -10.51 -7.18
CA GLY A 134 4.67 -9.72 -6.15
C GLY A 134 4.60 -8.23 -6.44
N ASP A 135 4.96 -7.81 -7.65
CA ASP A 135 4.91 -6.40 -8.07
C ASP A 135 3.51 -5.94 -8.43
N TRP A 136 3.24 -4.67 -8.09
CA TRP A 136 2.00 -3.99 -8.43
C TRP A 136 2.28 -2.96 -9.52
N THR A 137 1.65 -3.13 -10.67
CA THR A 137 1.81 -2.24 -11.82
C THR A 137 0.48 -1.59 -12.19
N ILE A 138 0.53 -0.36 -12.69
CA ILE A 138 -0.67 0.37 -13.07
C ILE A 138 -1.19 -0.13 -14.42
N ASN A 139 -2.47 -0.46 -14.50
CA ASN A 139 -3.13 -0.78 -15.74
C ASN A 139 -3.48 0.53 -16.47
N ARG A 140 -2.62 0.93 -17.41
CA ARG A 140 -2.77 2.18 -18.17
C ARG A 140 -4.08 2.27 -18.96
N ARG A 141 -4.67 1.14 -19.37
CA ARG A 141 -5.96 1.13 -20.08
C ARG A 141 -7.09 1.49 -19.12
N ALA A 142 -7.15 0.81 -17.98
CA ALA A 142 -8.12 1.11 -16.92
C ALA A 142 -7.96 2.58 -16.46
N LEU A 143 -6.73 3.02 -16.24
CA LEU A 143 -6.43 4.40 -15.90
C LEU A 143 -6.92 5.38 -16.97
N GLY A 144 -6.70 5.09 -18.26
CA GLY A 144 -7.21 5.89 -19.37
C GLY A 144 -8.72 6.07 -19.30
N HIS A 145 -9.48 4.97 -19.13
CA HIS A 145 -10.94 5.04 -18.99
C HIS A 145 -11.40 5.96 -17.84
N HIS A 146 -10.70 5.96 -16.71
CA HIS A 146 -11.03 6.82 -15.56
C HIS A 146 -10.44 8.25 -15.64
N LEU A 147 -9.35 8.46 -16.38
CA LEU A 147 -8.65 9.74 -16.53
C LEU A 147 -8.94 10.50 -17.84
N LEU A 148 -9.81 9.99 -18.72
CA LEU A 148 -10.20 10.64 -19.99
C LEU A 148 -10.90 12.01 -19.82
N ARG A 149 -11.10 12.51 -18.59
CA ARG A 149 -11.15 13.96 -18.34
C ARG A 149 -9.72 14.53 -18.35
N LYS A 150 -9.29 14.86 -19.56
CA LYS A 150 -7.99 15.35 -20.11
C LYS A 150 -6.96 16.11 -19.25
N GLU A 151 -7.23 16.50 -18.01
CA GLU A 151 -6.32 17.36 -17.22
C GLU A 151 -5.42 16.58 -16.24
N SER A 152 -5.65 15.29 -16.03
CA SER A 152 -5.03 14.55 -14.92
C SER A 152 -3.73 13.81 -15.29
N LEU A 153 -3.30 13.86 -16.56
CA LEU A 153 -2.16 13.09 -17.09
C LEU A 153 -0.80 13.80 -16.98
N VAL A 154 -0.75 15.02 -16.45
CA VAL A 154 0.50 15.79 -16.26
C VAL A 154 1.41 15.11 -15.23
N TRP A 155 0.84 14.41 -14.24
CA TRP A 155 1.58 13.74 -13.15
C TRP A 155 2.43 12.53 -13.58
N LEU A 156 2.16 11.92 -14.75
CA LEU A 156 2.93 10.78 -15.26
C LEU A 156 4.00 11.17 -16.29
N LYS A 157 3.95 12.39 -16.83
CA LYS A 157 4.77 12.77 -17.99
C LYS A 157 6.02 13.56 -17.65
N ASP A 158 6.05 14.26 -16.52
CA ASP A 158 7.14 15.19 -16.26
C ASP A 158 7.95 14.83 -15.01
N GLY A 159 9.15 14.29 -15.25
CA GLY A 159 10.27 14.31 -14.29
C GLY A 159 10.81 15.73 -14.06
N HIS A 160 9.92 16.72 -13.88
CA HIS A 160 10.30 18.12 -13.76
C HIS A 160 10.66 18.48 -12.32
N ARG A 161 11.97 18.48 -12.10
CA ARG A 161 12.70 19.33 -11.15
C ARG A 161 12.23 20.80 -11.29
N LYS A 162 11.21 21.21 -10.53
CA LYS A 162 10.90 22.64 -10.27
C LYS A 162 10.95 22.91 -8.77
N LYS A 163 11.50 24.07 -8.41
CA LYS A 163 11.86 24.50 -7.05
C LYS A 163 10.74 24.23 -6.03
N LYS A 164 11.13 23.69 -4.87
CA LYS A 164 10.29 23.34 -3.70
C LYS A 164 9.52 24.57 -3.21
N SER A 165 8.22 24.67 -3.51
CA SER A 165 7.30 25.53 -2.77
C SER A 165 6.43 24.65 -1.87
N HIS A 166 5.98 25.14 -0.72
CA HIS A 166 5.16 24.38 0.24
C HIS A 166 3.72 24.06 -0.24
N TYR A 167 3.34 24.47 -1.46
CA TYR A 167 1.93 24.51 -1.89
C TYR A 167 1.42 23.24 -2.62
N TRP A 168 2.23 22.18 -2.76
CA TRP A 168 1.86 21.00 -3.56
C TRP A 168 1.06 19.93 -2.79
N PHE A 169 1.17 19.84 -1.47
CA PHE A 169 0.50 18.77 -0.71
C PHE A 169 -1.02 18.79 -0.87
N GLY A 170 -1.61 19.99 -0.87
CA GLY A 170 -3.03 20.17 -1.09
C GLY A 170 -3.50 19.73 -2.48
N SER A 171 -2.67 19.89 -3.54
CA SER A 171 -3.04 19.43 -4.88
C SER A 171 -3.02 17.91 -4.97
N TYR A 172 -1.98 17.25 -4.44
CA TYR A 172 -1.92 15.78 -4.42
C TYR A 172 -3.13 15.17 -3.71
N MET A 173 -3.51 15.73 -2.55
CA MET A 173 -4.66 15.23 -1.80
C MET A 173 -5.98 15.42 -2.55
N LYS A 174 -6.19 16.59 -3.16
CA LYS A 174 -7.39 16.86 -3.97
C LYS A 174 -7.48 15.94 -5.18
N ASP A 175 -6.38 15.69 -5.85
CA ASP A 175 -6.33 14.80 -7.02
C ASP A 175 -6.58 13.34 -6.63
N ALA A 176 -5.95 12.87 -5.55
CA ALA A 176 -6.19 11.53 -5.02
C ALA A 176 -7.67 11.34 -4.64
N GLN A 177 -8.28 12.32 -3.96
CA GLN A 177 -9.72 12.29 -3.63
C GLN A 177 -10.61 12.29 -4.87
N ARG A 178 -10.28 13.09 -5.89
CA ARG A 178 -11.02 13.12 -7.15
C ARG A 178 -11.00 11.76 -7.85
N ILE A 179 -9.83 11.10 -7.91
CA ILE A 179 -9.69 9.76 -8.49
C ILE A 179 -10.44 8.73 -7.64
N ALA A 180 -10.26 8.72 -6.32
CA ALA A 180 -10.97 7.76 -5.45
C ALA A 180 -12.49 7.83 -5.60
N ARG A 181 -13.05 9.03 -5.78
CA ARG A 181 -14.49 9.23 -6.00
C ARG A 181 -14.99 8.79 -7.38
N SER A 182 -14.11 8.73 -8.38
CA SER A 182 -14.48 8.22 -9.71
C SER A 182 -14.35 6.71 -9.84
N LEU A 183 -13.76 6.04 -8.84
CA LEU A 183 -13.59 4.60 -8.80
C LEU A 183 -14.76 3.92 -8.08
N PRO A 184 -15.09 2.68 -8.47
CA PRO A 184 -16.13 1.92 -7.80
C PRO A 184 -15.76 1.68 -6.33
N GLU A 185 -16.76 1.70 -5.46
CA GLU A 185 -16.59 1.40 -4.03
C GLU A 185 -16.18 -0.05 -3.78
N HIS A 186 -16.75 -0.97 -4.57
CA HIS A 186 -16.42 -2.38 -4.52
C HIS A 186 -15.80 -2.77 -5.87
N PRO A 187 -14.46 -2.74 -6.01
CA PRO A 187 -13.82 -3.18 -7.23
C PRO A 187 -14.04 -4.68 -7.42
N GLN A 188 -14.01 -5.11 -8.69
CA GLN A 188 -14.07 -6.52 -9.03
C GLN A 188 -12.84 -7.24 -8.45
N PRO A 189 -13.00 -8.45 -7.87
CA PRO A 189 -11.88 -9.22 -7.35
C PRO A 189 -10.88 -9.53 -8.46
N VAL A 190 -9.57 -9.42 -8.18
CA VAL A 190 -8.54 -9.91 -9.10
C VAL A 190 -8.62 -11.44 -9.21
N CYS A 191 -8.43 -11.95 -10.43
CA CYS A 191 -8.38 -13.38 -10.69
C CYS A 191 -7.16 -14.02 -9.99
N ILE A 192 -7.42 -15.09 -9.23
CA ILE A 192 -6.40 -15.90 -8.58
C ILE A 192 -5.97 -16.99 -9.58
N PRO A 193 -4.67 -17.24 -9.79
CA PRO A 193 -4.21 -18.31 -10.65
C PRO A 193 -4.70 -19.68 -10.17
N ASP A 194 -5.04 -20.58 -11.09
CA ASP A 194 -5.59 -21.92 -10.78
C ASP A 194 -4.70 -22.76 -9.83
N GLY A 195 -3.40 -22.49 -9.79
CA GLY A 195 -2.42 -23.16 -8.92
C GLY A 195 -2.36 -22.63 -7.48
N VAL A 196 -3.16 -21.62 -7.12
CA VAL A 196 -3.15 -20.96 -5.81
C VAL A 196 -4.49 -21.13 -5.12
N ASP A 197 -4.48 -21.75 -3.94
CA ASP A 197 -5.66 -21.83 -3.07
C ASP A 197 -6.06 -20.42 -2.60
N PRO A 198 -7.30 -19.95 -2.84
CA PRO A 198 -7.79 -18.65 -2.38
C PRO A 198 -7.67 -18.41 -0.86
N ASN A 199 -7.69 -19.48 -0.05
CA ASN A 199 -7.53 -19.38 1.40
C ASN A 199 -6.12 -18.96 1.82
N LEU A 200 -5.13 -19.16 0.94
CA LEU A 200 -3.74 -18.75 1.17
C LEU A 200 -3.47 -17.29 0.80
N VAL A 201 -4.45 -16.59 0.22
CA VAL A 201 -4.37 -15.15 -0.06
C VAL A 201 -4.76 -14.37 1.19
N LEU A 202 -3.74 -13.96 1.95
CA LEU A 202 -3.88 -13.26 3.23
C LEU A 202 -4.14 -11.75 3.12
N PHE A 203 -4.46 -11.27 1.91
CA PHE A 203 -4.70 -9.86 1.63
C PHE A 203 -5.87 -9.67 0.68
N LYS A 204 -6.37 -8.44 0.61
CA LYS A 204 -7.45 -8.04 -0.29
C LYS A 204 -6.93 -7.90 -1.71
N ILE A 205 -7.65 -8.49 -2.64
CA ILE A 205 -7.45 -8.42 -4.09
C ILE A 205 -8.76 -8.06 -4.79
#